data_AF-A0A815WDF8-F1
#
_entry.id   AF-A0A815WDF8-F1
#
_cell.length_a   1.000
_cell.length_b   1.000
_cell.length_c   1.000
_cell.angle_alpha   90.00
_cell.angle_beta   90.00
_cell.angle_gamma   90.00
#
_symmetry.space_group_name_H-M   'P 1'
#
loop_
_entity.id
_entity.type
_entity.pdbx_description
1 polymer ?
#
loop_
_entity_poly.entity_id
_entity_poly.type
_entity_poly.pdbx_seq_one_letter_code
_entity_poly.pdbx_strand_id
1 'polypeptide(L)'
;MTATYVENQLALTSDQHLSELNDDLTLVTDLNLLKIHLIRQRKKLFSTLDLLIKLDLSYESIVPKIDHDDLTMDYTRLNGEYNRLKDEYQHLGHSCLYLINKTHDLIEERNQYYNQWQANKNLLTPRPDWDKISNVIDGGFERWKSLSTGKSSEQLVDVLIKEIINGNDIDAFEGKDYFESDGDQKAVLPFLRTSTENRIFNRRMRERMAGILIKEIWTEKIHKSNYWQIRDFQSSSPASFADQVAEYFEKRFASKSVAVELGYNLRDACLRYHNCEEINLFWGILTGQIEEMVYHHRMKTISDLLQHLIRMKTVFSSQPEIILSNARKAIVGELSSPVSSRANRLLSGLPSPSAKSYFESPAARENLVMTDDQFLESLDLIYPHKASSQIDELFLSAKHDLSYSSPFIEFSLLFIEDNSGRFSHFLTTLIKQLNEEKFAYIAQIKRILLGYPLITISQFSRAVSMIDPNISQSELHRYIEWVFSAKNYHSSQQTVKPLDLEDLLRRLENCACFKH
;
A
#
# COMPACT_ATOMS: atom_id res chain seq x y z
N MET A 1 46.26 14.80 -59.32
CA MET A 1 47.65 14.87 -59.84
C MET A 1 48.29 13.50 -60.10
N THR A 2 47.66 12.38 -59.72
CA THR A 2 48.20 11.02 -59.93
C THR A 2 47.66 10.33 -61.19
N ALA A 3 46.48 10.71 -61.70
CA ALA A 3 45.88 10.09 -62.88
C ALA A 3 46.61 10.43 -64.20
N THR A 4 47.08 11.67 -64.37
CA THR A 4 47.75 12.14 -65.60
C THR A 4 49.19 11.62 -65.75
N TYR A 5 49.82 11.14 -64.68
CA TYR A 5 51.16 10.54 -64.72
C TYR A 5 51.11 9.07 -65.18
N VAL A 6 50.03 8.36 -64.82
CA VAL A 6 49.83 6.94 -65.17
C VAL A 6 49.45 6.79 -66.65
N GLU A 7 48.63 7.70 -67.20
CA GLU A 7 48.28 7.67 -68.63
C GLU A 7 49.50 7.91 -69.54
N ASN A 8 50.41 8.80 -69.17
CA ASN A 8 51.62 9.06 -69.95
C ASN A 8 52.63 7.89 -69.93
N GLN A 9 52.68 7.11 -68.84
CA GLN A 9 53.54 5.91 -68.77
C GLN A 9 52.95 4.71 -69.55
N LEU A 10 51.62 4.60 -69.64
CA LEU A 10 50.96 3.56 -70.44
C LEU A 10 51.08 3.83 -71.96
N ALA A 11 51.07 5.10 -72.38
CA ALA A 11 51.29 5.47 -73.78
C ALA A 11 52.73 5.14 -74.25
N LEU A 12 53.74 5.43 -73.42
CA LEU A 12 55.16 5.15 -73.72
C LEU A 12 55.49 3.65 -73.80
N THR A 13 54.80 2.82 -73.02
CA THR A 13 55.00 1.35 -73.02
C THR A 13 54.25 0.66 -74.16
N SER A 14 53.12 1.21 -74.62
CA SER A 14 52.42 0.72 -75.80
C SER A 14 53.22 0.92 -77.10
N ASP A 15 53.92 2.05 -77.25
CA ASP A 15 54.74 2.32 -78.44
C ASP A 15 56.02 1.46 -78.50
N GLN A 16 56.62 1.13 -77.35
CA GLN A 16 57.78 0.23 -77.29
C GLN A 16 57.45 -1.23 -77.64
N HIS A 17 56.24 -1.69 -77.31
CA HIS A 17 55.78 -3.04 -77.69
C HIS A 17 55.34 -3.14 -79.16
N LEU A 18 54.91 -2.03 -79.78
CA LEU A 18 54.61 -2.00 -81.22
C LEU A 18 55.87 -2.04 -82.08
N SER A 19 57.01 -1.49 -81.62
CA SER A 19 58.29 -1.65 -82.32
C SER A 19 58.83 -3.09 -82.28
N GLU A 20 58.68 -3.80 -81.17
CA GLU A 20 59.09 -5.22 -81.07
C GLU A 20 58.23 -6.15 -81.94
N LEU A 21 56.99 -5.76 -82.24
CA LEU A 21 56.10 -6.47 -83.16
C LEU A 21 56.47 -6.27 -84.64
N ASN A 22 57.17 -5.18 -84.97
CA ASN A 22 57.49 -4.81 -86.34
C ASN A 22 58.82 -5.44 -86.82
N ASP A 23 59.74 -5.71 -85.90
CA ASP A 23 61.03 -6.35 -86.21
C ASP A 23 60.91 -7.87 -86.50
N ASP A 24 59.85 -8.53 -86.00
CA ASP A 24 59.58 -9.96 -86.23
C ASP A 24 58.76 -10.24 -87.52
N LEU A 25 58.26 -9.21 -88.22
CA LEU A 25 57.43 -9.37 -89.42
C LEU A 25 58.14 -9.13 -90.76
N THR A 26 59.40 -8.68 -90.75
CA THR A 26 60.10 -8.25 -91.98
C THR A 26 60.89 -9.35 -92.70
N LEU A 27 60.87 -10.61 -92.24
CA LEU A 27 61.48 -11.70 -93.00
C LEU A 27 60.80 -13.05 -92.78
N VAL A 28 59.53 -13.16 -93.21
CA VAL A 28 58.78 -14.40 -93.15
C VAL A 28 57.89 -14.56 -94.38
N THR A 29 58.45 -15.10 -95.46
CA THR A 29 57.76 -15.43 -96.72
C THR A 29 57.10 -16.81 -96.70
N ASP A 30 57.15 -17.52 -95.57
CA ASP A 30 56.63 -18.87 -95.41
C ASP A 30 55.26 -18.85 -94.70
N LEU A 31 54.21 -19.27 -95.42
CA LEU A 31 52.82 -19.35 -94.96
C LEU A 31 52.69 -20.11 -93.62
N ASN A 32 53.56 -21.09 -93.41
CA ASN A 32 53.58 -21.88 -92.19
C ASN A 32 54.04 -21.06 -90.98
N LEU A 33 55.02 -20.18 -91.15
CA LEU A 33 55.53 -19.36 -90.06
C LEU A 33 54.55 -18.21 -89.73
N LEU A 34 53.86 -17.64 -90.72
CA LEU A 34 52.76 -16.69 -90.47
C LEU A 34 51.62 -17.35 -89.67
N LYS A 35 51.24 -18.59 -90.01
CA LYS A 35 50.27 -19.37 -89.22
C LYS A 35 50.77 -19.59 -87.79
N ILE A 36 52.04 -19.90 -87.59
CA ILE A 36 52.65 -20.08 -86.26
C ILE A 36 52.61 -18.77 -85.47
N HIS A 37 52.97 -17.62 -86.06
CA HIS A 37 52.87 -16.31 -85.41
C HIS A 37 51.43 -15.95 -85.06
N LEU A 38 50.48 -16.17 -85.96
CA LEU A 38 49.06 -15.91 -85.72
C LEU A 38 48.52 -16.78 -84.58
N ILE A 39 48.88 -18.06 -84.54
CA ILE A 39 48.56 -18.96 -83.41
C ILE A 39 49.18 -18.42 -82.11
N ARG A 40 50.43 -17.96 -82.15
CA ARG A 40 51.14 -17.41 -80.98
C ARG A 40 50.48 -16.12 -80.48
N GLN A 41 50.07 -15.23 -81.38
CA GLN A 41 49.36 -13.99 -81.03
C GLN A 41 47.96 -14.26 -80.51
N ARG A 42 47.20 -15.18 -81.12
CA ARG A 42 45.92 -15.64 -80.58
C ARG A 42 46.08 -16.23 -79.18
N LYS A 43 47.13 -17.01 -78.94
CA LYS A 43 47.42 -17.59 -77.63
C LYS A 43 47.80 -16.52 -76.59
N LYS A 44 48.61 -15.52 -76.98
CA LYS A 44 48.92 -14.37 -76.13
C LYS A 44 47.66 -13.58 -75.78
N LEU A 45 46.83 -13.27 -76.79
CA LEU A 45 45.56 -12.56 -76.61
C LEU A 45 44.62 -13.34 -75.69
N PHE A 46 44.51 -14.66 -75.88
CA PHE A 46 43.71 -15.51 -75.00
C PHE A 46 44.24 -15.49 -73.56
N SER A 47 45.56 -15.51 -73.38
CA SER A 47 46.19 -15.44 -72.06
C SER A 47 45.99 -14.08 -71.38
N THR A 48 46.05 -12.98 -72.12
CA THR A 48 45.80 -11.64 -71.56
C THR A 48 44.33 -11.45 -71.25
N LEU A 49 43.44 -11.97 -72.10
CA LEU A 49 41.99 -11.95 -71.88
C LEU A 49 41.62 -12.80 -70.64
N ASP A 50 42.19 -13.99 -70.51
CA ASP A 50 42.01 -14.85 -69.33
C ASP A 50 42.52 -14.18 -68.04
N LEU A 51 43.65 -13.47 -68.12
CA LEU A 51 44.16 -12.69 -66.98
C LEU A 51 43.25 -11.50 -66.65
N LEU A 52 42.72 -10.81 -67.65
CA LEU A 52 41.78 -9.70 -67.46
C LEU A 52 40.47 -10.19 -66.85
N ILE A 53 39.92 -11.31 -67.33
CA ILE A 53 38.73 -11.96 -66.73
C ILE A 53 39.01 -12.34 -65.27
N LYS A 54 40.16 -12.94 -64.97
CA LYS A 54 40.53 -13.28 -63.58
C LYS A 54 40.68 -12.04 -62.70
N LEU A 55 41.25 -10.97 -63.24
CA LEU A 55 41.34 -9.69 -62.53
C LEU A 55 39.96 -9.11 -62.29
N ASP A 56 39.08 -9.06 -63.29
CA ASP A 56 37.71 -8.51 -63.18
C ASP A 56 36.90 -9.30 -62.14
N LEU A 57 36.94 -10.63 -62.19
CA LEU A 57 36.34 -11.51 -61.18
C LEU A 57 36.96 -11.31 -59.79
N SER A 58 38.28 -11.06 -59.71
CA SER A 58 38.94 -10.78 -58.43
C SER A 58 38.59 -9.39 -57.90
N TYR A 59 38.42 -8.40 -58.77
CA TYR A 59 38.00 -7.02 -58.47
C TYR A 59 36.55 -6.96 -58.00
N GLU A 60 35.69 -7.84 -58.52
CA GLU A 60 34.34 -8.06 -58.01
C GLU A 60 34.34 -8.61 -56.57
N SER A 61 35.40 -9.30 -56.16
CA SER A 61 35.52 -9.99 -54.86
C SER A 61 36.42 -9.32 -53.81
N ILE A 62 36.94 -8.09 -54.05
CA ILE A 62 37.77 -7.44 -53.02
C ILE A 62 36.87 -6.83 -51.94
N VAL A 63 37.04 -7.35 -50.72
CA VAL A 63 36.36 -7.02 -49.44
C VAL A 63 35.98 -5.54 -49.22
N PRO A 64 36.73 -4.51 -49.66
CA PRO A 64 36.34 -3.12 -49.44
C PRO A 64 35.06 -2.65 -50.14
N LYS A 65 34.64 -3.26 -51.27
CA LYS A 65 33.44 -2.81 -51.98
C LYS A 65 32.16 -3.38 -51.36
N ILE A 66 32.18 -4.67 -50.99
CA ILE A 66 31.06 -5.31 -50.31
C ILE A 66 30.82 -4.65 -48.95
N ASP A 67 31.88 -4.45 -48.15
CA ASP A 67 31.78 -3.77 -46.86
C ASP A 67 31.30 -2.31 -47.01
N HIS A 68 31.70 -1.62 -48.08
CA HIS A 68 31.25 -0.25 -48.36
C HIS A 68 29.78 -0.21 -48.78
N ASP A 69 29.34 -1.14 -49.62
CA ASP A 69 27.96 -1.25 -50.09
C ASP A 69 27.05 -1.65 -48.90
N ASP A 70 27.49 -2.58 -48.06
CA ASP A 70 26.80 -2.98 -46.82
C ASP A 70 26.71 -1.82 -45.83
N LEU A 71 27.81 -1.10 -45.60
CA LEU A 71 27.81 0.06 -44.71
C LEU A 71 26.95 1.21 -45.25
N THR A 72 26.89 1.39 -46.57
CA THR A 72 26.03 2.38 -47.22
C THR A 72 24.56 2.00 -47.09
N MET A 73 24.24 0.71 -47.22
CA MET A 73 22.89 0.19 -46.97
C MET A 73 22.47 0.38 -45.51
N ASP A 74 23.36 0.09 -44.56
CA ASP A 74 23.11 0.30 -43.14
C ASP A 74 22.96 1.78 -42.79
N TYR A 75 23.80 2.65 -43.35
CA TYR A 75 23.69 4.10 -43.16
C TYR A 75 22.36 4.64 -43.71
N THR A 76 21.96 4.22 -44.91
CA THR A 76 20.69 4.66 -45.51
C THR A 76 19.49 4.15 -44.72
N ARG A 77 19.53 2.90 -44.23
CA ARG A 77 18.51 2.34 -43.32
C ARG A 77 18.41 3.15 -42.03
N LEU A 78 19.54 3.35 -41.34
CA LEU A 78 19.59 4.05 -40.05
C LEU A 78 19.17 5.53 -40.19
N ASN A 79 19.56 6.19 -41.30
CA ASN A 79 19.11 7.54 -41.60
C ASN A 79 17.60 7.61 -41.88
N GLY A 80 17.03 6.59 -42.52
CA GLY A 80 15.57 6.46 -42.68
C GLY A 80 14.85 6.34 -41.33
N GLU A 81 15.35 5.47 -40.45
CA GLU A 81 14.81 5.31 -39.09
C GLU A 81 14.95 6.59 -38.26
N TYR A 82 16.09 7.27 -38.33
CA TYR A 82 16.32 8.54 -37.64
C TYR A 82 15.32 9.63 -38.10
N ASN A 83 15.09 9.76 -39.41
CA ASN A 83 14.13 10.74 -39.92
C ASN A 83 12.70 10.39 -39.50
N ARG A 84 12.33 9.10 -39.55
CA ARG A 84 11.03 8.65 -39.06
C ARG A 84 10.84 8.97 -37.57
N LEU A 85 11.82 8.66 -36.73
CA LEU A 85 11.76 8.92 -35.30
C LEU A 85 11.70 10.42 -34.99
N LYS A 86 12.42 11.24 -35.77
CA LYS A 86 12.38 12.70 -35.69
C LYS A 86 10.97 13.23 -36.00
N ASP A 87 10.32 12.72 -37.03
CA ASP A 87 8.95 13.10 -37.40
C ASP A 87 7.95 12.68 -36.33
N GLU A 88 8.08 11.46 -35.77
CA GLU A 88 7.26 10.99 -34.65
C GLU A 88 7.44 11.87 -33.40
N TYR A 89 8.67 12.28 -33.08
CA TYR A 89 8.95 13.19 -31.96
C TYR A 89 8.34 14.58 -32.17
N GLN A 90 8.41 15.12 -33.39
CA GLN A 90 7.76 16.40 -33.72
C GLN A 90 6.24 16.29 -33.62
N HIS A 91 5.65 15.20 -34.11
CA HIS A 91 4.22 14.95 -34.01
C HIS A 91 3.75 14.82 -32.56
N LEU A 92 4.52 14.10 -31.73
CA LEU A 92 4.26 14.00 -30.30
C LEU A 92 4.37 15.37 -29.62
N GLY A 93 5.37 16.17 -29.98
CA GLY A 93 5.52 17.55 -29.49
C GLY A 93 4.30 18.42 -29.80
N HIS A 94 3.79 18.38 -31.03
CA HIS A 94 2.56 19.09 -31.40
C HIS A 94 1.33 18.57 -30.64
N SER A 95 1.22 17.25 -30.44
CA SER A 95 0.12 16.64 -29.69
C SER A 95 0.14 17.07 -28.21
N CYS A 96 1.32 17.09 -27.58
CA CYS A 96 1.50 17.59 -26.22
C CYS A 96 1.10 19.07 -26.10
N LEU A 97 1.52 19.91 -27.06
CA LEU A 97 1.18 21.33 -27.07
C LEU A 97 -0.33 21.56 -27.27
N TYR A 98 -0.95 20.76 -28.15
CA TYR A 98 -2.41 20.76 -28.32
C TYR A 98 -3.14 20.39 -27.02
N LEU A 99 -2.70 19.34 -26.33
CA LEU A 99 -3.28 18.93 -25.05
C LEU A 99 -3.11 20.02 -23.98
N ILE A 100 -1.95 20.65 -23.89
CA ILE A 100 -1.72 21.77 -22.96
C ILE A 100 -2.71 22.90 -23.22
N ASN A 101 -2.86 23.33 -24.47
CA ASN A 101 -3.82 24.39 -24.82
C ASN A 101 -5.26 23.95 -24.50
N LYS A 102 -5.63 22.70 -24.82
CA LYS A 102 -6.97 22.20 -24.52
C LYS A 102 -7.24 22.13 -23.01
N THR A 103 -6.25 21.76 -22.20
CA THR A 103 -6.38 21.77 -20.73
C THR A 103 -6.52 23.19 -20.19
N HIS A 104 -5.84 24.17 -20.78
CA HIS A 104 -5.98 25.57 -20.43
C HIS A 104 -7.41 26.07 -20.68
N ASP A 105 -7.95 25.81 -21.87
CA ASP A 105 -9.35 26.16 -22.22
C ASP A 105 -10.35 25.54 -21.24
N LEU A 106 -10.19 24.26 -20.90
CA LEU A 106 -11.06 23.56 -19.94
C LEU A 106 -11.00 24.16 -18.53
N ILE A 107 -9.83 24.66 -18.10
CA ILE A 107 -9.67 25.33 -16.82
C ILE A 107 -10.44 26.67 -16.83
N GLU A 108 -10.39 27.40 -17.95
CA GLU A 108 -11.15 28.64 -18.10
C GLU A 108 -12.65 28.39 -18.09
N GLU A 109 -13.14 27.41 -18.84
CA GLU A 109 -14.55 27.00 -18.83
C GLU A 109 -15.00 26.60 -17.42
N ARG A 110 -14.21 25.79 -16.71
CA ARG A 110 -14.48 25.42 -15.31
C ARG A 110 -14.60 26.65 -14.41
N ASN A 111 -13.68 27.61 -14.54
CA ASN A 111 -13.71 28.83 -13.72
C ASN A 111 -14.96 29.67 -14.02
N GLN A 112 -15.39 29.74 -15.28
CA GLN A 112 -16.63 30.42 -15.66
C GLN A 112 -17.84 29.76 -15.01
N TYR A 113 -17.97 28.43 -15.09
CA TYR A 113 -19.07 27.71 -14.44
C TYR A 113 -19.06 27.86 -12.91
N TYR A 114 -17.88 27.83 -12.28
CA TYR A 114 -17.76 28.04 -10.84
C TYR A 114 -18.26 29.44 -10.43
N ASN A 115 -17.88 30.48 -11.18
CA ASN A 115 -18.32 31.84 -10.93
C ASN A 115 -19.85 31.99 -11.13
N GLN A 116 -20.40 31.40 -12.19
CA GLN A 116 -21.84 31.38 -12.44
C GLN A 116 -22.60 30.64 -11.33
N TRP A 117 -22.09 29.48 -10.89
CA TRP A 117 -22.67 28.73 -9.79
C TRP A 117 -22.64 29.53 -8.49
N GLN A 118 -21.53 30.18 -8.17
CA GLN A 118 -21.41 31.01 -6.97
C GLN A 118 -22.40 32.18 -7.00
N ALA A 119 -22.58 32.82 -8.16
CA ALA A 119 -23.59 33.86 -8.36
C ALA A 119 -25.02 33.31 -8.18
N ASN A 120 -25.33 32.15 -8.77
CA ASN A 120 -26.64 31.51 -8.68
C ASN A 120 -26.96 30.99 -7.27
N LYS A 121 -25.97 30.49 -6.52
CA LYS A 121 -26.11 30.06 -5.12
C LYS A 121 -26.64 31.19 -4.24
N ASN A 122 -26.17 32.41 -4.47
CA ASN A 122 -26.62 33.60 -3.75
C ASN A 122 -28.05 34.02 -4.12
N LEU A 123 -28.57 33.59 -5.28
CA LEU A 123 -29.92 33.89 -5.77
C LEU A 123 -30.95 32.81 -5.41
N LEU A 124 -30.54 31.54 -5.36
CA LEU A 124 -31.41 30.38 -5.15
C LEU A 124 -31.65 30.03 -3.67
N THR A 125 -30.93 30.66 -2.75
CA THR A 125 -31.18 30.52 -1.32
C THR A 125 -32.25 31.54 -0.91
N PRO A 126 -33.52 31.13 -0.65
CA PRO A 126 -34.52 32.06 -0.14
C PRO A 126 -33.98 32.64 1.18
N ARG A 127 -33.87 33.96 1.24
CA ARG A 127 -33.32 34.64 2.42
C ARG A 127 -34.27 34.40 3.61
N PRO A 128 -33.74 34.13 4.81
CA PRO A 128 -34.57 34.06 6.01
C PRO A 128 -35.34 35.36 6.23
N ASP A 129 -36.58 35.25 6.74
CA ASP A 129 -37.35 36.42 7.18
C ASP A 129 -36.72 37.00 8.46
N TRP A 130 -35.78 37.93 8.28
CA TRP A 130 -35.04 38.56 9.40
C TRP A 130 -35.93 39.33 10.36
N ASP A 131 -37.14 39.71 9.95
CA ASP A 131 -38.10 40.40 10.82
C ASP A 131 -38.63 39.48 11.93
N LYS A 132 -38.69 38.16 11.71
CA LYS A 132 -39.15 37.19 12.72
C LYS A 132 -38.19 37.06 13.91
N ILE A 133 -36.91 37.38 13.69
CA ILE A 133 -35.86 37.27 14.72
C ILE A 133 -36.02 38.34 15.81
N SER A 134 -36.65 39.46 15.50
CA SER A 134 -36.95 40.51 16.49
C SER A 134 -37.78 40.03 17.67
N ASN A 135 -38.54 38.94 17.50
CA ASN A 135 -39.37 38.35 18.56
C ASN A 135 -38.60 37.40 19.48
N VAL A 136 -37.39 36.97 19.09
CA VAL A 136 -36.57 35.97 19.80
C VAL A 136 -35.46 36.62 20.61
N ILE A 137 -35.08 37.86 20.30
CA ILE A 137 -33.99 38.57 20.96
C ILE A 137 -34.53 39.48 22.08
N ASP A 138 -33.90 39.39 23.26
CA ASP A 138 -34.20 40.25 24.39
C ASP A 138 -33.92 41.74 24.07
N GLY A 139 -34.98 42.55 24.07
CA GLY A 139 -34.94 43.96 23.64
C GLY A 139 -35.68 44.27 22.34
N GLY A 140 -36.31 43.26 21.71
CA GLY A 140 -37.33 43.44 20.68
C GLY A 140 -36.85 44.07 19.36
N PHE A 141 -37.82 44.59 18.60
CA PHE A 141 -37.61 45.10 17.23
C PHE A 141 -36.64 46.27 17.14
N GLU A 142 -36.61 47.19 18.11
CA GLU A 142 -35.75 48.37 18.05
C GLU A 142 -34.26 48.00 18.19
N ARG A 143 -33.93 47.11 19.14
CA ARG A 143 -32.55 46.62 19.31
C ARG A 143 -32.10 45.81 18.09
N TRP A 144 -32.97 44.95 17.56
CA TRP A 144 -32.68 44.20 16.34
C TRP A 144 -32.47 45.13 15.14
N LYS A 145 -33.27 46.19 15.00
CA LYS A 145 -33.13 47.19 13.94
C LYS A 145 -31.79 47.91 14.02
N SER A 146 -31.35 48.33 15.20
CA SER A 146 -30.01 48.92 15.39
C SER A 146 -28.87 47.95 15.10
N LEU A 147 -29.04 46.67 15.43
CA LEU A 147 -28.02 45.64 15.17
C LEU A 147 -27.95 45.19 13.71
N SER A 148 -29.07 45.27 12.99
CA SER A 148 -29.22 44.79 11.62
C SER A 148 -28.96 45.85 10.54
N THR A 149 -29.11 47.13 10.88
CA THR A 149 -28.85 48.22 9.92
C THR A 149 -27.42 48.18 9.38
N GLY A 150 -27.31 48.08 8.05
CA GLY A 150 -26.03 48.14 7.32
C GLY A 150 -25.27 46.81 7.20
N LYS A 151 -25.83 45.69 7.66
CA LYS A 151 -25.16 44.37 7.62
C LYS A 151 -25.72 43.47 6.51
N SER A 152 -24.86 42.62 5.94
CA SER A 152 -25.28 41.58 5.00
C SER A 152 -25.99 40.43 5.72
N SER A 153 -26.80 39.63 5.00
CA SER A 153 -27.48 38.46 5.60
C SER A 153 -26.54 37.50 6.31
N GLU A 154 -25.32 37.32 5.81
CA GLU A 154 -24.27 36.49 6.45
C GLU A 154 -23.80 37.11 7.77
N GLN A 155 -23.57 38.42 7.77
CA GLN A 155 -23.19 39.15 8.99
C GLN A 155 -24.34 39.21 10.01
N LEU A 156 -25.60 39.15 9.57
CA LEU A 156 -26.76 39.03 10.46
C LEU A 156 -26.83 37.66 11.14
N VAL A 157 -26.43 36.57 10.46
CA VAL A 157 -26.30 35.25 11.06
C VAL A 157 -25.26 35.29 12.19
N ASP A 158 -24.10 35.91 11.97
CA ASP A 158 -23.05 36.01 12.99
C ASP A 158 -23.49 36.81 14.23
N VAL A 159 -24.27 37.87 14.03
CA VAL A 159 -24.85 38.67 15.11
C VAL A 159 -25.89 37.85 15.88
N LEU A 160 -26.72 37.08 15.19
CA LEU A 160 -27.70 36.20 15.81
C LEU A 160 -27.04 35.06 16.59
N ILE A 161 -25.99 34.44 16.05
CA ILE A 161 -25.21 33.42 16.76
C ILE A 161 -24.64 34.00 18.06
N LYS A 162 -24.06 35.20 18.01
CA LYS A 162 -23.52 35.87 19.21
C LYS A 162 -24.60 36.17 20.27
N GLU A 163 -25.81 36.55 19.85
CA GLU A 163 -26.90 36.84 20.79
C GLU A 163 -27.58 35.55 21.31
N ILE A 164 -27.73 34.50 20.50
CA ILE A 164 -28.23 33.19 20.97
C ILE A 164 -27.27 32.54 21.96
N ILE A 165 -25.95 32.67 21.73
CA ILE A 165 -24.93 32.19 22.67
C ILE A 165 -25.02 32.93 24.02
N ASN A 166 -25.51 34.16 24.04
CA ASN A 166 -25.63 34.96 25.25
C ASN A 166 -27.02 34.88 25.92
N GLY A 167 -28.07 34.46 25.20
CA GLY A 167 -29.48 34.57 25.62
C GLY A 167 -30.21 33.27 25.94
N ASN A 168 -29.67 32.08 25.64
CA ASN A 168 -30.34 30.81 25.91
C ASN A 168 -29.64 30.02 27.02
N ASP A 169 -30.33 29.86 28.15
CA ASP A 169 -30.16 28.86 29.23
C ASP A 169 -28.74 28.34 29.48
N ILE A 170 -28.08 29.02 30.41
CA ILE A 170 -26.73 28.75 30.90
C ILE A 170 -26.69 27.55 31.88
N ASP A 171 -27.84 26.98 32.29
CA ASP A 171 -27.89 25.98 33.38
C ASP A 171 -27.93 24.50 32.95
N ALA A 172 -27.84 24.19 31.65
CA ALA A 172 -27.78 22.79 31.16
C ALA A 172 -26.48 22.43 30.40
N PHE A 173 -25.54 23.37 30.28
CA PHE A 173 -24.25 23.21 29.59
C PHE A 173 -23.03 23.42 30.52
N GLU A 174 -23.21 23.32 31.84
CA GLU A 174 -22.09 23.22 32.80
C GLU A 174 -21.39 21.85 32.71
N GLY A 175 -20.63 21.66 31.63
CA GLY A 175 -19.54 20.71 31.55
C GLY A 175 -18.28 21.50 31.17
N LYS A 176 -17.54 21.95 32.17
CA LYS A 176 -16.36 22.85 32.12
C LYS A 176 -15.67 22.93 30.74
N ASP A 177 -15.53 24.14 30.19
CA ASP A 177 -14.70 24.43 28.99
C ASP A 177 -13.20 24.14 29.20
N TYR A 178 -12.84 23.77 30.42
CA TYR A 178 -11.49 23.43 30.85
C TYR A 178 -11.51 22.12 31.63
N PHE A 179 -10.58 21.22 31.33
CA PHE A 179 -10.26 20.10 32.21
C PHE A 179 -9.43 20.60 33.40
N GLU A 180 -9.71 20.06 34.58
CA GLU A 180 -8.82 20.16 35.72
C GLU A 180 -7.67 19.17 35.54
N SER A 181 -6.45 19.59 35.85
CA SER A 181 -5.30 18.71 35.74
C SER A 181 -5.29 17.68 36.87
N ASP A 182 -5.02 16.42 36.53
CA ASP A 182 -4.92 15.31 37.48
C ASP A 182 -3.56 15.30 38.24
N GLY A 183 -2.70 16.29 37.99
CA GLY A 183 -1.37 16.44 38.59
C GLY A 183 -0.31 15.47 38.05
N ASP A 184 0.81 15.36 38.78
CA ASP A 184 1.99 14.55 38.41
C ASP A 184 2.07 13.23 39.22
N GLN A 185 0.92 12.65 39.56
CA GLN A 185 0.89 11.42 40.35
C GLN A 185 1.22 10.20 39.48
N LYS A 186 1.91 9.20 40.05
CA LYS A 186 2.25 7.94 39.37
C LYS A 186 1.02 7.13 38.93
N ALA A 187 -0.14 7.36 39.56
CA ALA A 187 -1.42 6.75 39.18
C ALA A 187 -2.02 7.33 37.89
N VAL A 188 -1.64 8.55 37.52
CA VAL A 188 -2.08 9.22 36.29
C VAL A 188 -1.26 8.74 35.12
N LEU A 189 -1.91 8.61 33.97
CA LEU A 189 -1.28 8.17 32.73
C LEU A 189 -0.12 9.11 32.35
N PRO A 190 1.04 8.58 31.92
CA PRO A 190 2.26 9.35 31.66
C PRO A 190 2.05 10.58 30.76
N PHE A 191 1.22 10.47 29.71
CA PHE A 191 0.96 11.55 28.75
C PHE A 191 0.01 12.65 29.27
N LEU A 192 -0.60 12.47 30.45
CA LEU A 192 -1.50 13.44 31.10
C LEU A 192 -0.84 14.20 32.27
N ARG A 193 0.39 13.85 32.62
CA ARG A 193 1.09 14.42 33.78
C ARG A 193 1.57 15.83 33.50
N THR A 194 1.11 16.75 34.31
CA THR A 194 1.45 18.18 34.21
C THR A 194 1.66 18.79 35.58
N SER A 195 2.80 19.44 35.76
CA SER A 195 3.17 20.11 37.01
C SER A 195 2.86 21.62 37.01
N THR A 196 2.43 22.20 35.88
CA THR A 196 2.43 23.66 35.64
C THR A 196 1.09 24.30 35.26
N GLU A 197 0.12 23.55 34.74
CA GLU A 197 -1.15 24.11 34.24
C GLU A 197 -2.34 23.48 34.95
N ASN A 198 -3.17 24.31 35.60
CA ASN A 198 -4.36 23.88 36.34
C ASN A 198 -5.63 23.85 35.49
N ARG A 199 -5.60 24.47 34.30
CA ARG A 199 -6.75 24.56 33.39
C ARG A 199 -6.30 24.20 31.98
N ILE A 200 -6.84 23.12 31.44
CA ILE A 200 -6.49 22.60 30.13
C ILE A 200 -7.70 22.78 29.21
N PHE A 201 -7.53 23.39 28.04
CA PHE A 201 -8.65 23.69 27.16
C PHE A 201 -9.32 22.42 26.61
N ASN A 202 -10.65 22.36 26.72
CA ASN A 202 -11.44 21.31 26.08
C ASN A 202 -11.79 21.72 24.65
N ARG A 203 -11.06 21.19 23.66
CA ARG A 203 -11.33 21.39 22.22
C ARG A 203 -12.45 20.49 21.69
N ARG A 204 -13.03 19.62 22.53
CA ARG A 204 -14.09 18.66 22.19
C ARG A 204 -13.76 17.88 20.92
N MET A 205 -12.69 17.10 20.99
CA MET A 205 -12.19 16.32 19.85
C MET A 205 -13.30 15.48 19.19
N ARG A 206 -13.44 15.62 17.86
CA ARG A 206 -14.39 14.84 17.05
C ARG A 206 -13.90 13.40 16.91
N GLU A 207 -14.84 12.45 16.79
CA GLU A 207 -14.54 11.02 16.62
C GLU A 207 -13.51 10.74 15.52
N ARG A 208 -13.72 11.30 14.31
CA ARG A 208 -12.77 11.19 13.19
C ARG A 208 -11.35 11.64 13.56
N MET A 209 -11.22 12.74 14.30
CA MET A 209 -9.90 13.26 14.70
C MET A 209 -9.23 12.33 15.70
N ALA A 210 -10.00 11.78 16.66
CA ALA A 210 -9.50 10.79 17.60
C ALA A 210 -9.05 9.51 16.86
N GLY A 211 -9.84 9.00 15.91
CA GLY A 211 -9.49 7.84 15.09
C GLY A 211 -8.20 8.02 14.29
N ILE A 212 -8.02 9.17 13.63
CA ILE A 212 -6.78 9.49 12.89
C ILE A 212 -5.58 9.52 13.83
N LEU A 213 -5.70 10.17 14.99
CA LEU A 213 -4.61 10.29 15.96
C LEU A 213 -4.23 8.92 16.55
N ILE A 214 -5.22 8.09 16.90
CA ILE A 214 -5.00 6.70 17.36
C ILE A 214 -4.26 5.89 16.30
N LYS A 215 -4.68 6.00 15.04
CA LYS A 215 -4.03 5.32 13.92
C LYS A 215 -2.58 5.77 13.76
N GLU A 216 -2.31 7.06 13.83
CA GLU A 216 -0.95 7.60 13.74
C GLU A 216 -0.06 7.07 14.86
N ILE A 217 -0.54 7.02 16.10
CA ILE A 217 0.17 6.43 17.24
C ILE A 217 0.52 4.96 16.95
N TRP A 218 -0.44 4.17 16.46
CA TRP A 218 -0.18 2.78 16.10
C TRP A 218 0.82 2.63 14.95
N THR A 219 0.74 3.47 13.92
CA THR A 219 1.70 3.43 12.81
C THR A 219 3.12 3.75 13.27
N GLU A 220 3.31 4.79 14.08
CA GLU A 220 4.64 5.14 14.60
C GLU A 220 5.20 4.01 15.47
N LYS A 221 4.34 3.37 16.26
CA LYS A 221 4.72 2.22 17.08
C LYS A 221 5.12 1.00 16.25
N ILE A 222 4.38 0.67 15.19
CA ILE A 222 4.75 -0.42 14.27
C ILE A 222 6.11 -0.12 13.62
N HIS A 223 6.34 1.12 13.18
CA HIS A 223 7.64 1.53 12.63
C HIS A 223 8.77 1.36 13.65
N LYS A 224 8.58 1.79 14.90
CA LYS A 224 9.54 1.57 15.98
C LYS A 224 9.75 0.08 16.26
N SER A 225 8.68 -0.71 16.39
CA SER A 225 8.73 -2.14 16.70
C SER A 225 9.45 -2.97 15.62
N ASN A 226 9.21 -2.68 14.34
CA ASN A 226 9.93 -3.30 13.23
C ASN A 226 11.43 -2.94 13.24
N TYR A 227 11.76 -1.74 13.73
CA TYR A 227 13.15 -1.29 13.90
C TYR A 227 13.84 -1.98 15.10
N TRP A 228 13.10 -2.19 16.20
CA TRP A 228 13.60 -2.86 17.41
C TRP A 228 13.74 -4.38 17.25
N GLN A 229 13.02 -5.03 16.34
CA GLN A 229 13.27 -6.44 15.99
C GLN A 229 14.65 -6.64 15.30
N ILE A 230 15.28 -5.58 14.80
CA ILE A 230 16.54 -5.63 14.03
C ILE A 230 17.76 -5.18 14.87
N ARG A 231 17.57 -4.47 15.99
CA ARG A 231 18.65 -4.04 16.90
C ARG A 231 18.33 -4.33 18.37
N ASP A 232 18.94 -5.40 18.87
CA ASP A 232 19.35 -5.66 20.25
C ASP A 232 18.31 -5.69 21.40
N PHE A 233 18.30 -6.87 22.05
CA PHE A 233 17.63 -7.28 23.28
C PHE A 233 18.21 -6.66 24.57
N GLN A 234 18.79 -5.45 24.55
CA GLN A 234 19.57 -4.95 25.71
C GLN A 234 19.23 -3.57 26.27
N SER A 235 18.17 -2.90 25.80
CA SER A 235 17.74 -1.64 26.43
C SER A 235 16.42 -1.82 27.18
N SER A 236 16.53 -1.80 28.51
CA SER A 236 15.56 -1.39 29.54
C SER A 236 14.08 -1.72 29.31
N SER A 237 13.51 -2.51 30.23
CA SER A 237 12.08 -2.86 30.42
C SER A 237 11.10 -2.34 29.36
N PRO A 238 10.26 -3.19 28.75
CA PRO A 238 9.26 -2.75 27.77
C PRO A 238 8.42 -1.64 28.41
N ALA A 239 8.66 -0.40 27.97
CA ALA A 239 7.95 0.76 28.48
C ALA A 239 6.45 0.49 28.24
N SER A 240 5.62 0.76 29.25
CA SER A 240 4.19 0.52 29.15
C SER A 240 3.64 1.21 27.90
N PHE A 241 2.56 0.70 27.28
CA PHE A 241 2.00 1.35 26.10
C PHE A 241 1.70 2.84 26.35
N ALA A 242 1.26 3.18 27.56
CA ALA A 242 1.03 4.57 27.95
C ALA A 242 2.31 5.42 28.01
N ASP A 243 3.48 4.84 28.34
CA ASP A 243 4.78 5.53 28.31
C ASP A 243 5.20 5.82 26.86
N GLN A 244 4.94 4.87 25.95
CA GLN A 244 5.23 5.03 24.53
C GLN A 244 4.35 6.10 23.87
N VAL A 245 3.07 6.17 24.29
CA VAL A 245 2.16 7.25 23.88
C VAL A 245 2.66 8.61 24.39
N ALA A 246 3.20 8.68 25.62
CA ALA A 246 3.79 9.92 26.11
C ALA A 246 5.02 10.34 25.27
N GLU A 247 5.92 9.41 24.97
CA GLU A 247 7.07 9.66 24.10
C GLU A 247 6.65 10.14 22.71
N TYR A 248 5.56 9.58 22.17
CA TYR A 248 4.95 10.03 20.91
C TYR A 248 4.52 11.49 20.98
N PHE A 249 3.75 11.86 22.01
CA PHE A 249 3.27 13.24 22.17
C PHE A 249 4.43 14.24 22.37
N GLU A 250 5.47 13.85 23.11
CA GLU A 250 6.66 14.69 23.31
C GLU A 250 7.48 14.89 22.02
N LYS A 251 7.57 13.88 21.16
CA LYS A 251 8.28 13.98 19.87
C LYS A 251 7.48 14.74 18.82
N ARG A 252 6.16 14.55 18.80
CA ARG A 252 5.28 15.14 17.79
C ARG A 252 5.04 16.63 18.02
N PHE A 253 4.93 17.05 19.28
CA PHE A 253 4.59 18.42 19.62
C PHE A 253 5.78 19.13 20.29
N ALA A 254 6.24 20.23 19.68
CA ALA A 254 7.37 21.01 20.20
C ALA A 254 7.12 21.66 21.57
N SER A 255 5.85 21.76 21.99
CA SER A 255 5.46 22.31 23.30
C SER A 255 4.75 21.24 24.13
N LYS A 256 5.27 21.03 25.36
CA LYS A 256 4.69 20.09 26.34
C LYS A 256 3.26 20.46 26.74
N SER A 257 2.92 21.75 26.74
CA SER A 257 1.55 22.23 27.01
C SER A 257 0.54 21.73 25.96
N VAL A 258 0.90 21.78 24.67
CA VAL A 258 0.03 21.32 23.57
C VAL A 258 -0.11 19.80 23.58
N ALA A 259 0.98 19.08 23.88
CA ALA A 259 0.97 17.62 24.05
C ALA A 259 -0.02 17.18 25.15
N VAL A 260 0.03 17.84 26.30
CA VAL A 260 -0.87 17.61 27.42
C VAL A 260 -2.31 17.94 27.03
N GLU A 261 -2.55 19.10 26.41
CA GLU A 261 -3.89 19.51 25.96
C GLU A 261 -4.54 18.45 25.06
N LEU A 262 -3.79 17.95 24.07
CA LEU A 262 -4.27 16.90 23.18
C LEU A 262 -4.44 15.56 23.90
N GLY A 263 -3.62 15.26 24.90
CA GLY A 263 -3.77 14.09 25.76
C GLY A 263 -5.11 14.09 26.51
N TYR A 264 -5.48 15.19 27.15
CA TYR A 264 -6.77 15.30 27.86
C TYR A 264 -7.96 15.24 26.91
N ASN A 265 -7.85 15.90 25.74
CA ASN A 265 -8.88 15.84 24.70
C ASN A 265 -9.02 14.43 24.09
N LEU A 266 -7.93 13.69 23.95
CA LEU A 266 -7.96 12.29 23.51
C LEU A 266 -8.64 11.41 24.57
N ARG A 267 -8.31 11.59 25.85
CA ARG A 267 -8.98 10.87 26.95
C ARG A 267 -10.49 11.13 26.95
N ASP A 268 -10.90 12.40 26.85
CA ASP A 268 -12.33 12.76 26.77
C ASP A 268 -13.00 12.10 25.57
N ALA A 269 -12.37 12.14 24.39
CA ALA A 269 -12.88 11.48 23.21
C ALA A 269 -13.00 9.96 23.40
N CYS A 270 -12.01 9.29 24.00
CA CYS A 270 -12.06 7.86 24.27
C CYS A 270 -13.23 7.47 25.20
N LEU A 271 -13.54 8.30 26.21
CA LEU A 271 -14.67 8.05 27.11
C LEU A 271 -16.02 8.30 26.43
N ARG A 272 -16.12 9.37 25.63
CA ARG A 272 -17.34 9.73 24.91
C ARG A 272 -17.70 8.73 23.82
N TYR A 273 -16.70 8.27 23.07
CA TYR A 273 -16.88 7.34 21.95
C TYR A 273 -16.58 5.88 22.34
N HIS A 274 -16.85 5.49 23.60
CA HIS A 274 -16.64 4.11 24.07
C HIS A 274 -17.44 3.05 23.29
N ASN A 275 -18.52 3.46 22.61
CA ASN A 275 -19.30 2.59 21.73
C ASN A 275 -18.55 2.20 20.44
N CYS A 276 -17.50 2.92 20.08
CA CYS A 276 -16.66 2.62 18.93
C CYS A 276 -15.62 1.56 19.34
N GLU A 277 -15.66 0.37 18.72
CA GLU A 277 -14.84 -0.77 19.14
C GLU A 277 -13.35 -0.49 19.06
N GLU A 278 -12.90 0.22 18.02
CA GLU A 278 -11.50 0.56 17.80
C GLU A 278 -10.97 1.53 18.85
N ILE A 279 -11.76 2.54 19.21
CA ILE A 279 -11.43 3.54 20.23
C ILE A 279 -11.41 2.87 21.61
N ASN A 280 -12.40 2.03 21.90
CA ASN A 280 -12.48 1.32 23.17
C ASN A 280 -11.33 0.31 23.34
N LEU A 281 -10.96 -0.41 22.28
CA LEU A 281 -9.79 -1.29 22.29
C LEU A 281 -8.52 -0.51 22.61
N PHE A 282 -8.30 0.63 21.94
CA PHE A 282 -7.15 1.49 22.21
C PHE A 282 -7.13 2.00 23.66
N TRP A 283 -8.27 2.49 24.17
CA TRP A 283 -8.39 2.98 25.53
C TRP A 283 -8.17 1.87 26.58
N GLY A 284 -8.72 0.68 26.34
CA GLY A 284 -8.53 -0.48 27.20
C GLY A 284 -7.07 -0.94 27.25
N ILE A 285 -6.34 -0.91 26.13
CA ILE A 285 -4.89 -1.22 26.11
C ILE A 285 -4.10 -0.13 26.84
N LEU A 286 -4.45 1.14 26.62
CA LEU A 286 -3.78 2.30 27.21
C LEU A 286 -3.95 2.37 28.74
N THR A 287 -5.10 1.94 29.25
CA THR A 287 -5.36 1.80 30.70
C THR A 287 -4.85 0.48 31.29
N GLY A 288 -4.32 -0.43 30.46
CA GLY A 288 -3.82 -1.75 30.87
C GLY A 288 -4.93 -2.75 31.24
N GLN A 289 -6.18 -2.45 30.89
CA GLN A 289 -7.31 -3.37 31.06
C GLN A 289 -7.29 -4.49 30.02
N ILE A 290 -6.84 -4.18 28.80
CA ILE A 290 -6.76 -5.09 27.66
C ILE A 290 -5.31 -5.35 27.29
N GLU A 291 -4.98 -6.59 26.91
CA GLU A 291 -3.64 -6.93 26.43
C GLU A 291 -3.37 -6.27 25.07
N GLU A 292 -2.20 -5.64 24.92
CA GLU A 292 -1.78 -5.04 23.66
C GLU A 292 -1.77 -6.05 22.49
N MET A 293 -1.42 -7.30 22.78
CA MET A 293 -1.37 -8.36 21.78
C MET A 293 -2.74 -8.59 21.12
N VAL A 294 -3.86 -8.19 21.73
CA VAL A 294 -5.21 -8.27 21.11
C VAL A 294 -5.23 -7.47 19.81
N TYR A 295 -4.67 -6.25 19.83
CA TYR A 295 -4.60 -5.40 18.66
C TYR A 295 -3.70 -6.00 17.58
N HIS A 296 -2.49 -6.44 17.95
CA HIS A 296 -1.54 -7.03 17.00
C HIS A 296 -2.07 -8.33 16.39
N HIS A 297 -2.76 -9.16 17.18
CA HIS A 297 -3.40 -10.36 16.68
C HIS A 297 -4.51 -10.03 15.69
N ARG A 298 -5.40 -9.07 16.00
CA ARG A 298 -6.42 -8.59 15.06
C ARG A 298 -5.80 -8.11 13.74
N MET A 299 -4.78 -7.26 13.83
CA MET A 299 -4.09 -6.74 12.65
C MET A 299 -3.41 -7.85 11.84
N LYS A 300 -2.82 -8.83 12.52
CA LYS A 300 -2.21 -10.01 11.89
C LYS A 300 -3.25 -10.86 11.18
N THR A 301 -4.38 -11.18 11.81
CA THR A 301 -5.46 -11.97 11.19
C THR A 301 -6.00 -11.28 9.93
N ILE A 302 -6.18 -9.96 9.96
CA ILE A 302 -6.59 -9.17 8.79
C ILE A 302 -5.51 -9.24 7.70
N SER A 303 -4.24 -9.12 8.05
CA SER A 303 -3.12 -9.23 7.10
C SER A 303 -3.00 -10.62 6.48
N ASP A 304 -3.10 -11.67 7.29
CA ASP A 304 -3.04 -13.07 6.88
C ASP A 304 -4.20 -13.39 5.92
N LEU A 305 -5.41 -12.88 6.19
CA LEU A 305 -6.55 -13.00 5.28
C LEU A 305 -6.30 -12.31 3.93
N LEU A 306 -5.80 -11.07 3.94
CA LEU A 306 -5.49 -10.35 2.70
C LEU A 306 -4.42 -11.10 1.88
N GLN A 307 -3.35 -11.56 2.54
CA GLN A 307 -2.28 -12.32 1.89
C GLN A 307 -2.81 -13.64 1.31
N HIS A 308 -3.71 -14.33 2.03
CA HIS A 308 -4.36 -15.54 1.55
C HIS A 308 -5.19 -15.27 0.29
N LEU A 309 -6.02 -14.21 0.28
CA LEU A 309 -6.79 -13.84 -0.90
C LEU A 309 -5.87 -13.50 -2.09
N ILE A 310 -4.80 -12.75 -1.87
CA ILE A 310 -3.80 -12.47 -2.93
C ILE A 310 -3.20 -13.78 -3.47
N ARG A 311 -2.83 -14.71 -2.57
CA ARG A 311 -2.28 -16.01 -2.95
C ARG A 311 -3.31 -16.83 -3.74
N MET A 312 -4.54 -16.94 -3.28
CA MET A 312 -5.59 -17.68 -3.97
C MET A 312 -5.89 -17.08 -5.34
N LYS A 313 -5.87 -15.75 -5.49
CA LYS A 313 -6.02 -15.09 -6.79
C LYS A 313 -4.93 -15.53 -7.76
N THR A 314 -3.68 -15.63 -7.32
CA THR A 314 -2.60 -16.12 -8.19
C THR A 314 -2.76 -17.58 -8.57
N VAL A 315 -3.26 -18.43 -7.66
CA VAL A 315 -3.57 -19.84 -7.93
C VAL A 315 -4.70 -19.97 -8.96
N PHE A 316 -5.82 -19.29 -8.77
CA PHE A 316 -6.96 -19.29 -9.69
C PHE A 316 -6.60 -18.72 -11.08
N SER A 317 -5.65 -17.79 -11.14
CA SER A 317 -5.17 -17.23 -12.40
C SER A 317 -4.16 -18.13 -13.12
N SER A 318 -3.57 -19.11 -12.42
CA SER A 318 -2.47 -19.93 -12.96
C SER A 318 -2.92 -21.25 -13.59
N GLN A 319 -4.04 -21.90 -13.17
CA GLN A 319 -4.61 -23.08 -13.86
C GLN A 319 -6.10 -23.35 -13.54
N PRO A 320 -6.95 -23.71 -14.53
CA PRO A 320 -8.34 -24.13 -14.31
C PRO A 320 -8.57 -25.63 -14.03
N GLU A 321 -7.57 -26.53 -14.11
CA GLU A 321 -7.85 -27.99 -14.14
C GLU A 321 -7.35 -28.87 -12.97
N ILE A 322 -6.67 -28.36 -11.94
CA ILE A 322 -6.27 -29.22 -10.80
C ILE A 322 -6.42 -28.48 -9.47
N ILE A 323 -7.67 -28.27 -9.06
CA ILE A 323 -8.02 -27.30 -8.01
C ILE A 323 -7.79 -27.84 -6.58
N LEU A 324 -7.87 -29.15 -6.33
CA LEU A 324 -7.88 -29.67 -4.94
C LEU A 324 -6.54 -30.25 -4.44
N SER A 325 -5.72 -30.88 -5.30
CA SER A 325 -4.51 -31.58 -4.85
C SER A 325 -3.32 -30.64 -4.62
N ASN A 326 -3.24 -29.55 -5.39
CA ASN A 326 -2.13 -28.60 -5.32
C ASN A 326 -2.35 -27.51 -4.26
N ALA A 327 -3.61 -27.12 -4.02
CA ALA A 327 -3.96 -26.20 -2.92
C ALA A 327 -3.60 -26.82 -1.56
N ARG A 328 -4.00 -28.08 -1.29
CA ARG A 328 -3.64 -28.79 -0.05
C ARG A 328 -2.13 -28.99 0.12
N LYS A 329 -1.39 -29.31 -0.94
CA LYS A 329 0.08 -29.46 -0.89
C LYS A 329 0.82 -28.15 -0.65
N ALA A 330 0.24 -27.02 -1.06
CA ALA A 330 0.82 -25.71 -0.80
C ALA A 330 0.50 -25.19 0.62
N ILE A 331 -0.51 -25.78 1.28
CA ILE A 331 -0.96 -25.50 2.66
C ILE A 331 -0.16 -26.33 3.68
N VAL A 332 0.11 -27.61 3.40
CA VAL A 332 0.87 -28.49 4.29
C VAL A 332 2.33 -28.50 3.83
N GLY A 333 3.18 -27.70 4.46
CA GLY A 333 4.63 -27.78 4.25
C GLY A 333 5.17 -29.13 4.71
N GLU A 334 5.29 -30.10 3.79
CA GLU A 334 6.05 -31.32 4.06
C GLU A 334 7.55 -31.00 4.05
N LEU A 335 8.16 -31.09 5.23
CA LEU A 335 9.59 -31.23 5.42
C LEU A 335 10.06 -32.53 4.74
N SER A 336 10.62 -32.46 3.53
CA SER A 336 11.82 -33.21 3.16
C SER A 336 12.31 -32.88 1.76
N SER A 337 13.62 -32.65 1.66
CA SER A 337 14.48 -32.52 0.47
C SER A 337 14.71 -31.10 -0.10
N PRO A 338 15.98 -30.72 -0.41
CA PRO A 338 16.39 -29.35 -0.64
C PRO A 338 16.35 -29.03 -2.14
N VAL A 339 15.39 -28.22 -2.58
CA VAL A 339 15.45 -27.64 -3.92
C VAL A 339 15.15 -26.14 -3.89
N SER A 340 16.20 -25.41 -4.31
CA SER A 340 16.23 -24.05 -4.85
C SER A 340 16.19 -22.87 -3.89
N SER A 341 17.40 -22.50 -3.47
CA SER A 341 17.87 -21.31 -2.77
C SER A 341 17.62 -19.95 -3.47
N ARG A 342 16.54 -19.85 -4.26
CA ARG A 342 16.14 -18.64 -4.99
C ARG A 342 14.84 -18.03 -4.45
N ALA A 343 13.92 -18.81 -3.89
CA ALA A 343 12.67 -18.30 -3.29
C ALA A 343 12.90 -17.61 -1.93
N ASN A 344 13.78 -18.16 -1.10
CA ASN A 344 14.06 -17.62 0.24
C ASN A 344 14.83 -16.29 0.24
N ARG A 345 15.40 -15.87 -0.89
CA ARG A 345 16.11 -14.59 -1.02
C ARG A 345 15.19 -13.40 -1.32
N LEU A 346 13.94 -13.64 -1.71
CA LEU A 346 12.96 -12.57 -1.98
C LEU A 346 12.05 -12.27 -0.78
N LEU A 347 12.10 -13.08 0.28
CA LEU A 347 11.21 -12.98 1.45
C LEU A 347 11.86 -12.34 2.68
N SER A 348 13.19 -12.13 2.70
CA SER A 348 13.91 -11.59 3.87
C SER A 348 14.15 -10.08 3.83
N GLY A 349 13.54 -9.36 2.88
CA GLY A 349 13.80 -7.93 2.64
C GLY A 349 12.56 -7.03 2.56
N LEU A 350 11.37 -7.55 2.85
CA LEU A 350 10.14 -6.74 2.82
C LEU A 350 9.85 -6.23 4.24
N PRO A 351 9.85 -4.90 4.48
CA PRO A 351 9.40 -4.35 5.74
C PRO A 351 7.91 -4.71 5.93
N SER A 352 7.52 -5.12 7.13
CA SER A 352 6.12 -5.41 7.47
C SER A 352 5.24 -4.23 7.05
N PRO A 353 4.40 -4.39 6.02
CA PRO A 353 3.68 -3.27 5.46
C PRO A 353 2.37 -3.08 6.24
N SER A 354 2.17 -1.88 6.78
CA SER A 354 0.80 -1.41 6.98
C SER A 354 0.09 -1.49 5.63
N ALA A 355 -1.18 -1.88 5.60
CA ALA A 355 -1.98 -2.08 4.38
C ALA A 355 -1.81 -0.96 3.34
N LYS A 356 -1.49 0.27 3.77
CA LYS A 356 -1.23 1.43 2.92
C LYS A 356 -0.11 1.26 1.87
N SER A 357 1.00 0.55 2.14
CA SER A 357 2.16 0.59 1.23
C SER A 357 2.00 -0.26 -0.04
N TYR A 358 0.96 -1.09 -0.13
CA TYR A 358 0.62 -1.79 -1.38
C TYR A 358 -0.25 -0.96 -2.33
N PHE A 359 -0.82 0.16 -1.86
CA PHE A 359 -1.84 0.90 -2.60
C PHE A 359 -1.34 2.12 -3.39
N GLU A 360 -0.04 2.43 -3.36
CA GLU A 360 0.52 3.63 -4.00
C GLU A 360 0.91 3.44 -5.49
N SER A 361 0.92 2.20 -6.02
CA SER A 361 1.18 1.96 -7.44
C SER A 361 -0.12 1.74 -8.24
N PRO A 362 -0.45 2.61 -9.22
CA PRO A 362 -1.65 2.48 -10.06
C PRO A 362 -1.71 1.16 -10.84
N ALA A 363 -0.55 0.61 -11.24
CA ALA A 363 -0.45 -0.60 -12.05
C ALA A 363 -0.76 -1.90 -11.27
N ALA A 364 -0.75 -1.87 -9.92
CA ALA A 364 -1.06 -3.03 -9.09
C ALA A 364 -2.56 -3.19 -8.77
N ARG A 365 -3.36 -2.14 -9.03
CA ARG A 365 -4.81 -2.15 -8.77
C ARG A 365 -5.60 -2.94 -9.81
N GLU A 366 -5.05 -3.18 -11.00
CA GLU A 366 -5.80 -3.74 -12.13
C GLU A 366 -6.12 -5.25 -12.03
N ASN A 367 -5.67 -5.99 -11.00
CA ASN A 367 -5.77 -7.48 -11.00
C ASN A 367 -6.23 -8.15 -9.68
N LEU A 368 -6.75 -7.41 -8.68
CA LEU A 368 -7.19 -7.97 -7.39
C LEU A 368 -8.70 -8.24 -7.32
N VAL A 369 -9.21 -8.98 -8.31
CA VAL A 369 -10.63 -9.31 -8.45
C VAL A 369 -10.83 -10.83 -8.51
N MET A 370 -11.83 -11.34 -7.79
CA MET A 370 -12.26 -12.74 -7.81
C MET A 370 -13.72 -12.87 -8.22
N THR A 371 -14.14 -14.03 -8.73
CA THR A 371 -15.56 -14.37 -8.83
C THR A 371 -16.13 -14.76 -7.46
N ASP A 372 -17.45 -14.76 -7.36
CA ASP A 372 -18.15 -15.11 -6.11
C ASP A 372 -17.78 -16.51 -5.61
N ASP A 373 -17.76 -17.49 -6.51
CA ASP A 373 -17.39 -18.88 -6.17
C ASP A 373 -15.93 -18.99 -5.70
N GLN A 374 -15.01 -18.26 -6.35
CA GLN A 374 -13.59 -18.24 -5.96
C GLN A 374 -13.39 -17.61 -4.57
N PHE A 375 -14.19 -16.59 -4.26
CA PHE A 375 -14.14 -15.92 -2.97
C PHE A 375 -14.69 -16.82 -1.84
N LEU A 376 -15.82 -17.51 -2.09
CA LEU A 376 -16.36 -18.49 -1.15
C LEU A 376 -15.39 -19.66 -0.91
N GLU A 377 -14.81 -20.22 -1.97
CA GLU A 377 -13.82 -21.30 -1.86
C GLU A 377 -12.58 -20.86 -1.08
N SER A 378 -12.14 -19.61 -1.27
CA SER A 378 -11.00 -19.10 -0.52
C SER A 378 -11.31 -18.83 0.96
N LEU A 379 -12.55 -18.47 1.32
CA LEU A 379 -13.01 -18.40 2.72
C LEU A 379 -13.10 -19.78 3.38
N ASP A 380 -13.64 -20.77 2.68
CA ASP A 380 -13.70 -22.17 3.17
C ASP A 380 -12.30 -22.73 3.45
N LEU A 381 -11.32 -22.39 2.60
CA LEU A 381 -9.95 -22.86 2.74
C LEU A 381 -9.21 -22.24 3.95
N ILE A 382 -9.45 -20.97 4.26
CA ILE A 382 -8.79 -20.30 5.40
C ILE A 382 -9.53 -20.57 6.72
N TYR A 383 -10.84 -20.82 6.69
CA TYR A 383 -11.66 -21.11 7.87
C TYR A 383 -12.41 -22.45 7.77
N PRO A 384 -11.69 -23.58 7.74
CA PRO A 384 -12.30 -24.91 7.52
C PRO A 384 -13.23 -25.37 8.65
N HIS A 385 -13.21 -24.71 9.82
CA HIS A 385 -14.02 -25.04 10.98
C HIS A 385 -15.25 -24.13 11.15
N LYS A 386 -15.41 -23.09 10.32
CA LYS A 386 -16.59 -22.22 10.37
C LYS A 386 -17.80 -22.90 9.78
N ALA A 387 -18.99 -22.62 10.33
CA ALA A 387 -20.23 -23.11 9.78
C ALA A 387 -20.53 -22.41 8.44
N SER A 388 -21.17 -23.10 7.50
CA SER A 388 -21.54 -22.53 6.19
C SER A 388 -22.34 -21.23 6.33
N SER A 389 -23.23 -21.14 7.33
CA SER A 389 -23.99 -19.91 7.60
C SER A 389 -23.12 -18.70 8.00
N GLN A 390 -21.99 -18.94 8.69
CA GLN A 390 -21.06 -17.88 9.06
C GLN A 390 -20.26 -17.40 7.84
N ILE A 391 -19.92 -18.33 6.94
CA ILE A 391 -19.21 -18.04 5.69
C ILE A 391 -20.13 -17.28 4.72
N ASP A 392 -21.41 -17.68 4.63
CA ASP A 392 -22.43 -16.97 3.88
C ASP A 392 -22.66 -15.55 4.41
N GLU A 393 -22.68 -15.36 5.73
CA GLU A 393 -22.77 -14.03 6.34
C GLU A 393 -21.57 -13.15 5.97
N LEU A 394 -20.35 -13.69 6.01
CA LEU A 394 -19.14 -12.97 5.57
C LEU A 394 -19.22 -12.59 4.09
N PHE A 395 -19.69 -13.50 3.23
CA PHE A 395 -19.89 -13.24 1.82
C PHE A 395 -20.91 -12.12 1.57
N LEU A 396 -22.06 -12.16 2.26
CA LEU A 396 -23.09 -11.13 2.17
C LEU A 396 -22.56 -9.77 2.64
N SER A 397 -21.78 -9.73 3.72
CA SER A 397 -21.15 -8.50 4.19
C SER A 397 -20.14 -7.93 3.17
N ALA A 398 -19.37 -8.79 2.48
CA ALA A 398 -18.50 -8.35 1.40
C ALA A 398 -19.29 -7.78 0.20
N LYS A 399 -20.43 -8.39 -0.16
CA LYS A 399 -21.31 -7.89 -1.23
C LYS A 399 -22.01 -6.59 -0.87
N HIS A 400 -22.37 -6.41 0.40
CA HIS A 400 -22.90 -5.15 0.90
C HIS A 400 -21.89 -3.99 0.68
N ASP A 401 -20.61 -4.22 1.01
CA ASP A 401 -19.57 -3.20 0.87
C ASP A 401 -19.26 -2.85 -0.60
N LEU A 402 -19.43 -3.79 -1.53
CA LEU A 402 -19.13 -3.63 -2.95
C LEU A 402 -20.35 -3.28 -3.82
N SER A 403 -21.53 -3.11 -3.22
CA SER A 403 -22.84 -3.06 -3.89
C SER A 403 -23.19 -4.38 -4.62
N TYR A 404 -24.26 -5.05 -4.17
CA TYR A 404 -24.72 -6.41 -4.55
C TYR A 404 -24.83 -6.75 -6.06
N SER A 405 -24.64 -5.80 -6.97
CA SER A 405 -24.89 -5.97 -8.41
C SER A 405 -23.71 -6.52 -9.22
N SER A 406 -22.48 -6.55 -8.69
CA SER A 406 -21.32 -7.04 -9.43
C SER A 406 -21.14 -8.56 -9.24
N PRO A 407 -20.91 -9.36 -10.31
CA PRO A 407 -20.54 -10.78 -10.22
C PRO A 407 -19.07 -10.99 -9.82
N PHE A 408 -18.35 -9.90 -9.58
CA PHE A 408 -16.94 -9.88 -9.23
C PHE A 408 -16.74 -9.15 -7.91
N ILE A 409 -15.85 -9.68 -7.07
CA ILE A 409 -15.45 -9.10 -5.78
C ILE A 409 -14.06 -8.50 -5.92
N GLU A 410 -13.99 -7.18 -5.90
CA GLU A 410 -12.74 -6.43 -5.74
C GLU A 410 -12.34 -6.45 -4.25
N PHE A 411 -11.65 -7.52 -3.84
CA PHE A 411 -11.38 -7.76 -2.43
C PHE A 411 -10.44 -6.72 -1.82
N SER A 412 -9.68 -5.96 -2.61
CA SER A 412 -8.82 -4.88 -2.13
C SER A 412 -9.61 -3.80 -1.36
N LEU A 413 -10.82 -3.48 -1.83
CA LEU A 413 -11.69 -2.46 -1.24
C LEU A 413 -12.23 -2.87 0.12
N LEU A 414 -12.36 -4.18 0.38
CA LEU A 414 -12.82 -4.71 1.66
C LEU A 414 -11.84 -4.42 2.81
N PHE A 415 -10.58 -4.09 2.51
CA PHE A 415 -9.55 -3.80 3.52
C PHE A 415 -9.24 -2.31 3.65
N ILE A 416 -9.98 -1.45 2.96
CA ILE A 416 -9.82 0.01 3.06
C ILE A 416 -10.65 0.51 4.24
N GLU A 417 -10.04 1.34 5.09
CA GLU A 417 -10.74 2.04 6.16
C GLU A 417 -11.49 3.26 5.62
N ASP A 418 -12.65 3.56 6.21
CA ASP A 418 -13.44 4.74 5.86
C ASP A 418 -12.74 6.06 6.29
N ASN A 419 -13.31 7.20 5.90
CA ASN A 419 -12.79 8.53 6.28
C ASN A 419 -12.79 8.79 7.81
N SER A 420 -13.33 7.89 8.61
CA SER A 420 -13.32 7.90 10.08
C SER A 420 -12.32 6.91 10.68
N GLY A 421 -11.66 6.08 9.86
CA GLY A 421 -10.74 5.03 10.32
C GLY A 421 -11.44 3.75 10.76
N ARG A 422 -12.72 3.56 10.42
CA ARG A 422 -13.45 2.32 10.71
C ARG A 422 -13.24 1.29 9.62
N PHE A 423 -13.25 0.03 10.01
CA PHE A 423 -13.18 -1.08 9.08
C PHE A 423 -14.47 -1.21 8.26
N SER A 424 -14.36 -1.90 7.13
CA SER A 424 -15.50 -2.28 6.28
C SER A 424 -16.50 -3.17 7.05
N HIS A 425 -17.73 -3.28 6.54
CA HIS A 425 -18.73 -4.14 7.18
C HIS A 425 -18.29 -5.60 7.19
N PHE A 426 -17.62 -6.05 6.13
CA PHE A 426 -16.98 -7.36 6.03
C PHE A 426 -16.00 -7.63 7.19
N LEU A 427 -15.02 -6.74 7.39
CA LEU A 427 -14.02 -6.90 8.44
C LEU A 427 -14.64 -6.78 9.84
N THR A 428 -15.62 -5.90 10.01
CA THR A 428 -16.38 -5.78 11.27
C THR A 428 -17.10 -7.08 11.60
N THR A 429 -17.75 -7.70 10.60
CA THR A 429 -18.45 -8.99 10.74
C THR A 429 -17.46 -10.11 11.09
N LEU A 430 -16.31 -10.16 10.42
CA LEU A 430 -15.25 -11.13 10.71
C LEU A 430 -14.75 -11.01 12.15
N ILE A 431 -14.40 -9.80 12.59
CA ILE A 431 -13.92 -9.55 13.95
C ILE A 431 -14.99 -9.94 14.97
N LYS A 432 -16.27 -9.63 14.69
CA LYS A 432 -17.40 -10.03 15.54
C LYS A 432 -17.52 -11.55 15.66
N GLN A 433 -17.50 -12.29 14.55
CA GLN A 433 -17.54 -13.75 14.56
C GLN A 433 -16.36 -14.37 15.35
N LEU A 434 -15.14 -13.83 15.17
CA LEU A 434 -13.98 -14.28 15.93
C LEU A 434 -14.14 -13.99 17.44
N ASN A 435 -14.69 -12.84 17.81
CA ASN A 435 -14.97 -12.53 19.22
C ASN A 435 -16.02 -13.50 19.79
N GLU A 436 -17.10 -13.80 19.05
CA GLU A 436 -18.14 -14.75 19.47
C GLU A 436 -17.59 -16.16 19.68
N GLU A 437 -16.74 -16.65 18.77
CA GLU A 437 -16.06 -17.93 18.89
C GLU A 437 -15.12 -17.97 20.11
N LYS A 438 -14.40 -16.87 20.36
CA LYS A 438 -13.62 -16.70 21.59
C LYS A 438 -14.49 -16.76 22.84
N PHE A 439 -15.62 -16.05 22.89
CA PHE A 439 -16.52 -16.08 24.04
C PHE A 439 -17.13 -17.48 24.24
N ALA A 440 -17.43 -18.20 23.16
CA ALA A 440 -17.89 -19.58 23.23
C ALA A 440 -16.82 -20.50 23.83
N TYR A 441 -15.55 -20.32 23.46
CA TYR A 441 -14.42 -21.04 24.06
C TYR A 441 -14.26 -20.72 25.56
N ILE A 442 -14.32 -19.44 25.94
CA ILE A 442 -14.29 -19.02 27.35
C ILE A 442 -15.46 -19.61 28.13
N ALA A 443 -16.65 -19.69 27.53
CA ALA A 443 -17.82 -20.31 28.17
C ALA A 443 -17.61 -21.82 28.41
N GLN A 444 -16.89 -22.52 27.53
CA GLN A 444 -16.50 -23.92 27.76
C GLN A 444 -15.52 -24.04 28.92
N ILE A 445 -14.52 -23.16 29.01
CA ILE A 445 -13.62 -23.10 30.17
C ILE A 445 -14.42 -22.87 31.46
N LYS A 446 -15.35 -21.91 31.44
CA LYS A 446 -16.25 -21.63 32.57
C LYS A 446 -16.98 -22.90 32.99
N ARG A 447 -17.54 -23.66 32.05
CA ARG A 447 -18.26 -24.92 32.35
C ARG A 447 -17.40 -25.96 33.06
N ILE A 448 -16.12 -26.09 32.70
CA ILE A 448 -15.20 -27.06 33.32
C ILE A 448 -14.75 -26.59 34.71
N LEU A 449 -14.59 -25.28 34.89
CA LEU A 449 -14.11 -24.68 36.14
C LEU A 449 -15.24 -24.36 37.13
N LEU A 450 -16.51 -24.52 36.74
CA LEU A 450 -17.67 -24.41 37.62
C LEU A 450 -17.53 -25.36 38.82
N GLY A 451 -17.46 -24.79 40.02
CA GLY A 451 -17.32 -25.53 41.28
C GLY A 451 -15.98 -25.34 41.99
N TYR A 452 -15.00 -24.69 41.37
CA TYR A 452 -13.76 -24.29 42.04
C TYR A 452 -13.83 -22.81 42.46
N PRO A 453 -13.85 -22.49 43.77
CA PRO A 453 -13.89 -21.10 44.24
C PRO A 453 -12.54 -20.37 44.06
N LEU A 454 -11.45 -21.13 43.95
CA LEU A 454 -10.10 -20.62 43.75
C LEU A 454 -9.40 -21.53 42.74
N ILE A 455 -9.00 -20.95 41.62
CA ILE A 455 -8.44 -21.68 40.47
C ILE A 455 -6.93 -21.58 40.52
N THR A 456 -6.29 -22.75 40.48
CA THR A 456 -4.83 -22.90 40.39
C THR A 456 -4.39 -23.07 38.93
N ILE A 457 -3.10 -22.84 38.67
CA ILE A 457 -2.52 -23.03 37.33
C ILE A 457 -2.80 -24.44 36.80
N SER A 458 -2.63 -25.48 37.62
CA SER A 458 -2.84 -26.87 37.20
C SER A 458 -4.29 -27.17 36.81
N GLN A 459 -5.27 -26.60 37.52
CA GLN A 459 -6.69 -26.73 37.19
C GLN A 459 -7.03 -25.99 35.89
N PHE A 460 -6.48 -24.78 35.71
CA PHE A 460 -6.65 -24.02 34.48
C PHE A 460 -6.01 -24.73 33.27
N SER A 461 -4.75 -25.18 33.39
CA SER A 461 -4.08 -25.94 32.33
C SER A 461 -4.84 -27.20 31.95
N ARG A 462 -5.37 -27.94 32.95
CA ARG A 462 -6.20 -29.11 32.69
C ARG A 462 -7.48 -28.76 31.93
N ALA A 463 -8.15 -27.67 32.30
CA ALA A 463 -9.36 -27.24 31.62
C ALA A 463 -9.08 -26.87 30.16
N VAL A 464 -7.99 -26.13 29.89
CA VAL A 464 -7.57 -25.79 28.53
C VAL A 464 -7.19 -27.03 27.73
N SER A 465 -6.39 -27.95 28.27
CA SER A 465 -6.02 -29.20 27.59
C SER A 465 -7.19 -30.15 27.35
N MET A 466 -8.27 -30.06 28.14
CA MET A 466 -9.51 -30.82 27.91
C MET A 466 -10.32 -30.27 26.73
N ILE A 467 -10.27 -28.97 26.49
CA ILE A 467 -11.00 -28.31 25.40
C ILE A 467 -10.18 -28.34 24.10
N ASP A 468 -8.89 -28.02 24.20
CA ASP A 468 -7.96 -28.03 23.08
C ASP A 468 -6.73 -28.92 23.38
N PRO A 469 -6.77 -30.20 22.98
CA PRO A 469 -5.66 -31.13 23.16
C PRO A 469 -4.43 -30.78 22.32
N ASN A 470 -4.59 -29.98 21.26
CA ASN A 470 -3.55 -29.66 20.29
C ASN A 470 -2.88 -28.31 20.54
N ILE A 471 -3.21 -27.65 21.66
CA ILE A 471 -2.62 -26.37 22.03
C ILE A 471 -1.10 -26.48 22.18
N SER A 472 -0.35 -25.53 21.62
CA SER A 472 1.10 -25.52 21.77
C SER A 472 1.49 -25.14 23.20
N GLN A 473 2.60 -25.70 23.71
CA GLN A 473 3.10 -25.39 25.06
C GLN A 473 3.42 -23.90 25.23
N SER A 474 3.90 -23.24 24.17
CA SER A 474 4.17 -21.80 24.16
C SER A 474 2.89 -20.96 24.28
N GLU A 475 1.79 -21.37 23.66
CA GLU A 475 0.50 -20.68 23.78
C GLU A 475 -0.10 -20.86 25.17
N LEU A 476 -0.07 -22.09 25.71
CA LEU A 476 -0.54 -22.36 27.07
C LEU A 476 0.25 -21.58 28.12
N HIS A 477 1.58 -21.53 27.99
CA HIS A 477 2.45 -20.75 28.88
C HIS A 477 2.03 -19.28 28.89
N ARG A 478 1.81 -18.69 27.71
CA ARG A 478 1.38 -17.30 27.59
C ARG A 478 0.01 -17.05 28.25
N TYR A 479 -0.95 -17.98 28.12
CA TYR A 479 -2.24 -17.87 28.81
C TYR A 479 -2.06 -17.84 30.33
N ILE A 480 -1.18 -18.69 30.86
CA ILE A 480 -0.89 -18.72 32.29
C ILE A 480 -0.22 -17.41 32.74
N GLU A 481 0.77 -16.92 32.00
CA GLU A 481 1.46 -15.67 32.30
C GLU A 481 0.50 -14.48 32.34
N TRP A 482 -0.43 -14.40 31.40
CA TRP A 482 -1.41 -13.31 31.36
C TRP A 482 -2.46 -13.44 32.48
N VAL A 483 -3.11 -14.60 32.58
CA VAL A 483 -4.20 -14.83 33.55
C VAL A 483 -3.71 -14.70 34.98
N PHE A 484 -2.55 -15.25 35.31
CA PHE A 484 -2.02 -15.22 36.66
C PHE A 484 -1.01 -14.10 36.92
N SER A 485 -0.68 -13.30 35.89
CA SER A 485 0.34 -12.24 35.96
C SER A 485 1.71 -12.75 36.46
N ALA A 486 2.02 -14.02 36.19
CA ALA A 486 3.17 -14.74 36.72
C ALA A 486 4.28 -14.80 35.66
N LYS A 487 5.12 -13.77 35.59
CA LYS A 487 6.30 -13.77 34.71
C LYS A 487 7.30 -14.83 35.19
N ASN A 488 7.71 -15.76 34.33
CA ASN A 488 8.71 -16.80 34.64
C ASN A 488 8.34 -17.75 35.79
N TYR A 489 7.14 -18.34 35.78
CA TYR A 489 6.71 -19.31 36.82
C TYR A 489 7.61 -20.56 36.93
N HIS A 490 8.45 -20.81 35.92
CA HIS A 490 9.44 -21.90 35.92
C HIS A 490 10.71 -21.59 36.71
N SER A 491 11.06 -20.32 36.96
CA SER A 491 12.45 -19.95 37.31
C SER A 491 12.70 -19.69 38.79
N SER A 492 11.70 -19.51 39.66
CA SER A 492 11.89 -19.48 41.13
C SER A 492 10.57 -19.31 41.86
N GLN A 493 10.26 -20.22 42.79
CA GLN A 493 9.53 -20.05 44.07
C GLN A 493 8.45 -18.95 44.23
N GLN A 494 7.79 -18.46 43.17
CA GLN A 494 6.61 -17.62 43.29
C GLN A 494 5.42 -18.52 43.52
N THR A 495 4.91 -18.50 44.75
CA THR A 495 3.58 -19.02 45.07
C THR A 495 2.56 -18.15 44.33
N VAL A 496 2.20 -18.55 43.11
CA VAL A 496 1.19 -17.86 42.32
C VAL A 496 -0.13 -17.95 43.08
N LYS A 497 -0.68 -16.78 43.45
CA LYS A 497 -1.93 -16.70 44.21
C LYS A 497 -3.06 -17.30 43.37
N PRO A 498 -3.88 -18.21 43.91
CA PRO A 498 -5.03 -18.72 43.18
C PRO A 498 -6.02 -17.59 42.91
N LEU A 499 -6.66 -17.64 41.74
CA LEU A 499 -7.54 -16.58 41.25
C LEU A 499 -9.00 -16.98 41.41
N ASP A 500 -9.87 -16.01 41.65
CA ASP A 500 -11.33 -16.24 41.58
C ASP A 500 -11.75 -16.50 40.13
N LEU A 501 -12.85 -17.24 39.94
CA LEU A 501 -13.39 -17.59 38.64
C LEU A 501 -13.76 -16.35 37.83
N GLU A 502 -14.41 -15.36 38.43
CA GLU A 502 -14.82 -14.13 37.72
C GLU A 502 -13.61 -13.27 37.31
N ASP A 503 -12.57 -13.20 38.16
CA ASP A 503 -11.32 -12.51 37.81
C ASP A 503 -10.55 -13.24 36.70
N LEU A 504 -10.58 -14.58 36.69
CA LEU A 504 -9.96 -15.38 35.63
C LEU A 504 -10.68 -15.16 34.29
N LEU A 505 -12.01 -15.22 34.28
CA LEU A 505 -12.80 -15.01 33.07
C LEU A 505 -12.59 -13.61 32.51
N ARG A 506 -12.64 -12.57 33.36
CA ARG A 506 -12.36 -11.18 32.96
C ARG A 506 -10.98 -11.02 32.30
N ARG A 507 -9.95 -11.69 32.83
CA ARG A 507 -8.60 -11.65 32.25
C ARG A 507 -8.51 -12.39 30.91
N LEU A 508 -9.24 -13.50 30.74
CA LEU A 508 -9.30 -14.23 29.47
C LEU A 508 -10.04 -13.44 28.39
N GLU A 509 -11.12 -12.76 28.73
CA GLU A 509 -11.84 -11.87 27.82
C GLU A 509 -10.93 -10.76 27.27
N ASN A 510 -9.98 -10.30 28.08
CA ASN A 510 -9.04 -9.25 27.73
C ASN A 510 -7.70 -9.75 27.15
N CYS A 511 -7.55 -11.06 26.93
CA CYS A 511 -6.35 -11.68 26.34
C CYS A 511 -6.45 -11.79 24.81
N ALA A 512 -5.32 -11.74 24.12
CA ALA A 512 -5.24 -11.69 22.67
C ALA A 512 -5.71 -12.93 21.92
N CYS A 513 -5.78 -14.10 22.57
CA CYS A 513 -5.80 -15.33 21.81
C CYS A 513 -6.70 -16.40 22.38
N PHE A 514 -7.64 -16.83 21.54
CA PHE A 514 -8.01 -18.22 21.39
C PHE A 514 -7.86 -18.54 19.90
N LYS A 515 -7.33 -19.71 19.60
CA LYS A 515 -7.14 -20.16 18.23
C LYS A 515 -8.53 -20.51 17.66
N HIS A 516 -8.77 -20.09 16.42
CA HIS A 516 -9.93 -20.47 15.62
C HIS A 516 -9.55 -21.63 14.69
#